data_AF-A0A0M8V1G2-F1
#
_entry.id   AF-A0A0M8V1G2-F1
#
_cell.length_a   1.000
_cell.length_b   1.000
_cell.length_c   1.000
_cell.angle_alpha   90.00
_cell.angle_beta   90.00
_cell.angle_gamma   90.00
#
_symmetry.space_group_name_H-M   'P 1'
#
loop_
_entity.id
_entity.type
_entity.pdbx_description
1 polymer ?
#
loop_
_entity_poly.entity_id
_entity_poly.type
_entity_poly.pdbx_seq_one_letter_code
_entity_poly.pdbx_strand_id
1 'polypeptide(L)'
;MSGSRAVRNLAVAVSLLPLLAACGTASDPADGGTASAGGGKTAAGSSGQLDVPADASADIKEDYLIQNALASCMKKQGFLYTPVVPVDPADSWTTGGADYELTRKYRQKYGFGIYADIVYPDDPQARGGAVSLDDVADTANGEYVASLSAAQKAAYDKAMGVPGREAKATGVLPAGCHRSATEEVYGSASTREIGARTTARDKANGQALNGDPKLVALAQSYASCLRGHGIPVTTTQPTDIHEMVKLQALRAAPLGADSGDLNADGTPAETIGKDEALPLLTRDVRLATQDLECGREFRAAYFPKFFKAPTSGGGGAG
;
A
#
# COMPACT_ATOMS: atom_id res chain seq x y z
N MET A 1 -21.03 -72.17 47.09
CA MET A 1 -20.16 -71.55 48.12
C MET A 1 -19.90 -70.12 47.62
N SER A 2 -20.67 -69.14 48.09
CA SER A 2 -20.28 -68.15 49.13
C SER A 2 -18.93 -67.47 48.81
N GLY A 3 -18.78 -66.16 48.67
CA GLY A 3 -19.69 -65.04 48.90
C GLY A 3 -18.95 -63.71 48.64
N SER A 4 -19.73 -62.63 48.63
CA SER A 4 -19.36 -61.23 48.43
C SER A 4 -18.31 -60.67 49.41
N ARG A 5 -17.64 -59.57 49.02
CA ARG A 5 -17.46 -58.38 49.88
C ARG A 5 -17.22 -57.12 49.05
N ALA A 6 -18.07 -56.13 49.30
CA ALA A 6 -17.95 -54.74 48.88
C ALA A 6 -17.16 -53.94 49.93
N VAL A 7 -16.47 -52.88 49.50
CA VAL A 7 -16.24 -51.69 50.35
C VAL A 7 -16.43 -50.44 49.48
N ARG A 8 -17.41 -49.64 49.89
CA ARG A 8 -17.68 -48.27 49.46
C ARG A 8 -16.69 -47.33 50.16
N ASN A 9 -16.28 -46.25 49.50
CA ASN A 9 -16.00 -44.99 50.19
C ASN A 9 -16.66 -43.83 49.43
N LEU A 10 -17.25 -42.95 50.21
CA LEU A 10 -18.19 -41.90 49.86
C LEU A 10 -17.59 -40.57 50.36
N ALA A 11 -17.98 -39.49 49.68
CA ALA A 11 -18.01 -38.11 50.16
C ALA A 11 -16.65 -37.33 50.08
N VAL A 12 -16.58 -36.01 49.87
CA VAL A 12 -17.51 -34.87 50.01
C VAL A 12 -17.11 -33.79 48.99
N ALA A 13 -18.09 -33.09 48.43
CA ALA A 13 -17.94 -31.86 47.65
C ALA A 13 -17.91 -30.61 48.57
N VAL A 14 -17.06 -29.63 48.28
CA VAL A 14 -17.19 -28.26 48.80
C VAL A 14 -16.96 -27.27 47.66
N SER A 15 -18.02 -26.53 47.36
CA SER A 15 -18.09 -25.43 46.41
C SER A 15 -17.66 -24.12 47.07
N LEU A 16 -16.90 -23.27 46.37
CA LEU A 16 -16.66 -21.87 46.76
C LEU A 16 -16.58 -20.98 45.51
N LEU A 17 -17.67 -20.23 45.28
CA LEU A 17 -17.76 -19.06 44.41
C LEU A 17 -17.37 -17.81 45.22
N PRO A 18 -16.66 -16.83 44.63
CA PRO A 18 -16.74 -15.45 45.05
C PRO A 18 -17.52 -14.60 44.04
N LEU A 19 -18.64 -14.05 44.51
CA LEU A 19 -19.29 -12.84 44.01
C LEU A 19 -18.41 -11.63 44.38
N LEU A 20 -18.12 -10.75 43.42
CA LEU A 20 -17.61 -9.41 43.70
C LEU A 20 -18.47 -8.39 42.95
N ALA A 21 -18.83 -7.36 43.72
CA ALA A 21 -19.96 -6.48 43.56
C ALA A 21 -19.69 -5.30 42.61
N ALA A 22 -20.78 -4.78 42.08
CA ALA A 22 -20.91 -3.49 41.43
C ALA A 22 -20.71 -2.33 42.42
N CYS A 23 -20.09 -1.25 41.95
CA CYS A 23 -20.30 0.09 42.47
C CYS A 23 -20.29 1.05 41.28
N GLY A 24 -21.43 1.64 41.00
CA GLY A 24 -21.57 2.75 40.06
C GLY A 24 -21.59 4.07 40.82
N THR A 25 -20.98 5.11 40.23
CA THR A 25 -21.32 6.51 40.49
C THR A 25 -21.33 7.24 39.17
N ALA A 26 -22.51 7.78 38.84
CA ALA A 26 -22.76 8.65 37.70
C ALA A 26 -22.50 10.11 38.09
N SER A 27 -21.84 10.85 37.18
CA SER A 27 -21.84 12.31 37.07
C SER A 27 -21.65 12.68 35.59
N ASP A 28 -22.70 13.20 34.94
CA ASP A 28 -22.71 13.84 33.61
C ASP A 28 -22.16 15.29 33.67
N PRO A 29 -22.13 16.09 32.58
CA PRO A 29 -21.54 15.89 31.24
C PRO A 29 -20.66 17.11 30.82
N ALA A 30 -19.72 16.98 29.87
CA ALA A 30 -19.34 18.06 28.94
C ALA A 30 -18.23 17.65 27.95
N ASP A 31 -18.42 18.12 26.72
CA ASP A 31 -17.43 18.47 25.70
C ASP A 31 -16.66 17.38 24.94
N GLY A 32 -17.19 17.10 23.74
CA GLY A 32 -16.55 17.61 22.52
C GLY A 32 -15.14 17.09 22.24
N GLY A 33 -15.05 15.86 21.71
CA GLY A 33 -13.82 15.29 21.19
C GLY A 33 -14.08 14.55 19.89
N THR A 34 -13.81 15.26 18.80
CA THR A 34 -13.74 14.85 17.40
C THR A 34 -13.44 13.37 17.20
N ALA A 35 -14.29 12.70 16.43
CA ALA A 35 -14.04 11.37 15.88
C ALA A 35 -12.70 11.38 15.12
N SER A 36 -11.66 10.85 15.76
CA SER A 36 -10.45 10.43 15.06
C SER A 36 -10.81 9.12 14.38
N ALA A 37 -11.09 9.20 13.08
CA ALA A 37 -11.19 8.05 12.19
C ALA A 37 -9.81 7.39 12.11
N GLY A 38 -9.48 6.59 13.14
CA GLY A 38 -8.43 5.61 13.04
C GLY A 38 -8.89 4.54 12.05
N GLY A 39 -8.40 4.61 10.82
CA GLY A 39 -8.45 3.52 9.86
C GLY A 39 -7.72 2.32 10.44
N GLY A 40 -8.45 1.52 11.22
CA GLY A 40 -7.95 0.26 11.75
C GLY A 40 -7.68 -0.64 10.56
N LYS A 41 -6.43 -1.09 10.42
CA LYS A 41 -6.05 -2.24 9.60
C LYS A 41 -7.06 -3.35 9.90
N THR A 42 -7.98 -3.63 8.98
CA THR A 42 -8.96 -4.70 9.17
C THR A 42 -8.19 -6.01 9.12
N ALA A 43 -7.79 -6.48 10.30
CA ALA A 43 -7.17 -7.79 10.47
C ALA A 43 -8.14 -8.87 9.95
N ALA A 44 -7.59 -9.97 9.43
CA ALA A 44 -8.39 -11.12 9.06
C ALA A 44 -9.32 -11.52 10.23
N GLY A 45 -10.61 -11.69 9.95
CA GLY A 45 -11.60 -12.07 10.94
C GLY A 45 -11.36 -13.48 11.51
N SER A 46 -12.22 -13.94 12.41
CA SER A 46 -12.11 -15.26 13.05
C SER A 46 -12.09 -16.46 12.09
N SER A 47 -12.48 -16.26 10.83
CA SER A 47 -12.42 -17.24 9.74
C SER A 47 -11.05 -17.32 9.04
N GLY A 48 -10.12 -16.39 9.32
CA GLY A 48 -8.85 -16.24 8.60
C GLY A 48 -9.00 -15.57 7.23
N GLN A 49 -10.14 -14.93 6.95
CA GLN A 49 -10.41 -14.16 5.74
C GLN A 49 -10.49 -12.66 6.05
N LEU A 50 -10.18 -11.83 5.07
CA LEU A 50 -10.37 -10.38 5.11
C LEU A 50 -11.84 -10.03 4.88
N ASP A 51 -12.34 -9.07 5.66
CA ASP A 51 -13.62 -8.43 5.40
C ASP A 51 -13.47 -7.43 4.25
N VAL A 52 -14.36 -7.53 3.26
CA VAL A 52 -14.34 -6.65 2.08
C VAL A 52 -15.05 -5.32 2.42
N PRO A 53 -14.37 -4.16 2.36
CA PRO A 53 -15.01 -2.88 2.65
C PRO A 53 -16.13 -2.55 1.65
N ALA A 54 -17.26 -2.05 2.15
CA ALA A 54 -18.42 -1.76 1.31
C ALA A 54 -18.19 -0.59 0.34
N ASP A 55 -17.37 0.37 0.74
CA ASP A 55 -17.02 1.60 0.02
C ASP A 55 -15.76 1.48 -0.85
N ALA A 56 -15.04 0.35 -0.78
CA ALA A 56 -13.91 0.08 -1.66
C ALA A 56 -14.32 0.11 -3.15
N SER A 57 -13.40 0.57 -4.00
CA SER A 57 -13.55 0.51 -5.46
C SER A 57 -13.65 -0.95 -5.93
N ALA A 58 -14.17 -1.17 -7.14
CA ALA A 58 -14.31 -2.53 -7.69
C ALA A 58 -12.97 -3.28 -7.70
N ASP A 59 -11.90 -2.60 -8.07
CA ASP A 59 -10.55 -3.18 -8.18
C ASP A 59 -10.02 -3.62 -6.81
N ILE A 60 -10.18 -2.77 -5.80
CA ILE A 60 -9.76 -3.11 -4.43
C ILE A 60 -10.59 -4.29 -3.92
N LYS A 61 -11.90 -4.34 -4.20
CA LYS A 61 -12.74 -5.49 -3.87
C LYS A 61 -12.27 -6.77 -4.55
N GLU A 62 -11.89 -6.72 -5.82
CA GLU A 62 -11.31 -7.85 -6.55
C GLU A 62 -10.02 -8.34 -5.86
N ASP A 63 -9.13 -7.42 -5.44
CA ASP A 63 -7.91 -7.77 -4.72
C ASP A 63 -8.20 -8.45 -3.36
N TYR A 64 -9.19 -7.96 -2.60
CA TYR A 64 -9.63 -8.62 -1.36
C TYR A 64 -10.12 -10.06 -1.63
N LEU A 65 -10.90 -10.26 -2.69
CA LEU A 65 -11.40 -11.58 -3.07
C LEU A 65 -10.27 -12.53 -3.48
N ILE A 66 -9.27 -12.03 -4.23
CA ILE A 66 -8.09 -12.80 -4.62
C ILE A 66 -7.32 -13.24 -3.37
N GLN A 67 -7.09 -12.34 -2.42
CA GLN A 67 -6.35 -12.65 -1.18
C GLN A 67 -7.06 -13.70 -0.32
N ASN A 68 -8.39 -13.63 -0.24
CA ASN A 68 -9.21 -14.63 0.46
C ASN A 68 -9.21 -16.00 -0.25
N ALA A 69 -9.29 -16.02 -1.58
CA ALA A 69 -9.21 -17.24 -2.36
C ALA A 69 -7.81 -17.88 -2.28
N LEU A 70 -6.75 -17.05 -2.27
CA LEU A 70 -5.37 -17.46 -2.11
C LEU A 70 -5.15 -18.14 -0.74
N ALA A 71 -5.62 -17.51 0.34
CA ALA A 71 -5.57 -18.10 1.69
C ALA A 71 -6.30 -19.45 1.78
N SER A 72 -7.49 -19.51 1.17
CA SER A 72 -8.29 -20.73 1.14
C SER A 72 -7.60 -21.86 0.37
N CYS A 73 -6.95 -21.53 -0.75
CA CYS A 73 -6.17 -22.50 -1.53
C CYS A 73 -4.92 -22.98 -0.78
N MET A 74 -4.13 -22.06 -0.21
CA MET A 74 -2.91 -22.41 0.53
C MET A 74 -3.22 -23.29 1.73
N LYS A 75 -4.31 -23.00 2.46
CA LYS A 75 -4.81 -23.85 3.54
C LYS A 75 -5.14 -25.27 3.07
N LYS A 76 -5.78 -25.43 1.90
CA LYS A 76 -6.05 -26.76 1.30
C LYS A 76 -4.76 -27.50 0.91
N GLN A 77 -3.72 -26.77 0.54
CA GLN A 77 -2.39 -27.31 0.25
C GLN A 77 -1.57 -27.63 1.52
N GLY A 78 -2.11 -27.36 2.71
CA GLY A 78 -1.45 -27.62 3.99
C GLY A 78 -0.47 -26.54 4.43
N PHE A 79 -0.51 -25.36 3.82
CA PHE A 79 0.32 -24.21 4.19
C PHE A 79 -0.48 -23.16 4.94
N LEU A 80 0.18 -22.49 5.89
CA LEU A 80 -0.35 -21.27 6.48
C LEU A 80 -0.20 -20.13 5.46
N TYR A 81 -1.22 -19.30 5.33
CA TYR A 81 -1.17 -18.08 4.55
C TYR A 81 -2.04 -17.03 5.22
N THR A 82 -1.44 -15.89 5.54
CA THR A 82 -2.11 -14.68 5.99
C THR A 82 -2.45 -13.86 4.76
N PRO A 83 -3.75 -13.65 4.45
CA PRO A 83 -4.16 -12.70 3.40
C PRO A 83 -3.49 -11.34 3.59
N VAL A 84 -2.96 -10.77 2.52
CA VAL A 84 -2.42 -9.41 2.52
C VAL A 84 -3.59 -8.45 2.33
N VAL A 85 -3.76 -7.50 3.26
CA VAL A 85 -4.76 -6.43 3.09
C VAL A 85 -4.35 -5.59 1.88
N PRO A 86 -5.20 -5.47 0.84
CA PRO A 86 -4.93 -4.54 -0.25
C PRO A 86 -4.71 -3.13 0.29
N VAL A 87 -3.67 -2.47 -0.17
CA VAL A 87 -3.36 -1.10 0.25
C VAL A 87 -4.38 -0.18 -0.40
N ASP A 88 -5.09 0.61 0.40
CA ASP A 88 -5.94 1.67 -0.15
C ASP A 88 -5.04 2.66 -0.90
N PRO A 89 -5.34 2.98 -2.17
CA PRO A 89 -4.65 4.05 -2.87
C PRO A 89 -4.49 5.30 -1.99
N ALA A 90 -5.53 5.71 -1.26
CA ALA A 90 -5.45 6.86 -0.34
C ALA A 90 -4.26 6.78 0.64
N ASP A 91 -3.96 5.59 1.17
CA ASP A 91 -2.85 5.35 2.08
C ASP A 91 -1.48 5.46 1.38
N SER A 92 -1.38 4.95 0.15
CA SER A 92 -0.15 5.02 -0.67
C SER A 92 0.17 6.42 -1.19
N TRP A 93 -0.85 7.29 -1.31
CA TRP A 93 -0.72 8.66 -1.85
C TRP A 93 -0.61 9.73 -0.75
N THR A 94 -0.45 9.32 0.52
CA THR A 94 -0.36 10.20 1.69
C THR A 94 0.75 11.25 1.61
N THR A 95 1.87 10.95 0.94
CA THR A 95 2.98 11.89 0.67
C THR A 95 2.90 12.55 -0.73
N GLY A 96 1.93 12.13 -1.56
CA GLY A 96 1.62 12.68 -2.88
C GLY A 96 0.73 13.94 -2.86
N GLY A 97 0.28 14.36 -1.67
CA GLY A 97 -0.55 15.55 -1.49
C GLY A 97 -2.04 15.28 -1.38
N ALA A 98 -2.46 14.03 -1.18
CA ALA A 98 -3.83 13.67 -0.87
C ALA A 98 -4.26 14.20 0.51
N ASP A 99 -3.42 13.99 1.52
CA ASP A 99 -3.47 14.71 2.79
C ASP A 99 -2.49 15.89 2.74
N TYR A 100 -3.04 17.10 2.68
CA TYR A 100 -2.24 18.31 2.54
C TYR A 100 -1.31 18.55 3.74
N GLU A 101 -1.82 18.42 4.97
CA GLU A 101 -1.05 18.77 6.16
C GLU A 101 0.03 17.72 6.43
N LEU A 102 -0.27 16.45 6.20
CA LEU A 102 0.72 15.38 6.27
C LEU A 102 1.80 15.54 5.20
N THR A 103 1.39 15.76 3.94
CA THR A 103 2.34 15.98 2.84
C THR A 103 3.19 17.22 3.07
N ARG A 104 2.61 18.30 3.60
CA ARG A 104 3.35 19.52 3.93
C ARG A 104 4.44 19.26 4.96
N LYS A 105 4.13 18.55 6.06
CA LYS A 105 5.11 18.16 7.07
C LYS A 105 6.23 17.30 6.48
N TYR A 106 5.87 16.34 5.62
CA TYR A 106 6.85 15.49 4.93
C TYR A 106 7.78 16.32 4.03
N ARG A 107 7.21 17.10 3.11
CA ARG A 107 7.97 17.87 2.11
C ARG A 107 8.84 18.98 2.72
N GLN A 108 8.46 19.50 3.88
CA GLN A 108 9.28 20.48 4.63
C GLN A 108 10.62 19.91 5.12
N LYS A 109 10.69 18.59 5.37
CA LYS A 109 11.92 17.93 5.84
C LYS A 109 12.62 17.13 4.75
N TYR A 110 11.85 16.41 3.94
CA TYR A 110 12.38 15.41 3.01
C TYR A 110 12.25 15.81 1.53
N GLY A 111 11.60 16.93 1.22
CA GLY A 111 11.29 17.31 -0.15
C GLY A 111 10.40 16.27 -0.83
N PHE A 112 10.73 15.85 -2.04
CA PHE A 112 10.10 14.73 -2.71
C PHE A 112 10.61 13.35 -2.24
N GLY A 113 11.59 13.33 -1.32
CA GLY A 113 12.21 12.11 -0.79
C GLY A 113 13.47 11.68 -1.52
N ILE A 114 13.88 12.39 -2.58
CA ILE A 114 14.95 11.95 -3.50
C ILE A 114 16.30 11.77 -2.80
N TYR A 115 16.63 12.64 -1.84
CA TYR A 115 17.91 12.64 -1.14
C TYR A 115 17.77 12.34 0.36
N ALA A 116 16.55 12.00 0.78
CA ALA A 116 16.18 12.04 2.18
C ALA A 116 16.84 10.90 2.98
N ASP A 117 16.91 9.71 2.40
CA ASP A 117 17.54 8.53 3.00
C ASP A 117 19.06 8.67 3.12
N ILE A 118 19.72 9.35 2.18
CA ILE A 118 21.16 9.68 2.27
C ILE A 118 21.43 10.66 3.41
N VAL A 119 20.59 11.68 3.57
CA VAL A 119 20.79 12.72 4.60
C VAL A 119 20.35 12.24 5.99
N TYR A 120 19.29 11.42 6.06
CA TYR A 120 18.67 10.91 7.27
C TYR A 120 18.56 9.37 7.27
N PRO A 121 19.68 8.64 7.26
CA PRO A 121 19.69 7.18 7.11
C PRO A 121 19.01 6.43 8.27
N ASP A 122 19.03 7.01 9.47
CA ASP A 122 18.42 6.42 10.67
C ASP A 122 16.95 6.82 10.85
N ASP A 123 16.39 7.63 9.94
CA ASP A 123 15.02 8.11 10.02
C ASP A 123 14.10 7.22 9.17
N PRO A 124 13.21 6.42 9.78
CA PRO A 124 12.36 5.49 9.05
C PRO A 124 11.39 6.19 8.09
N GLN A 125 11.14 7.50 8.24
CA GLN A 125 10.28 8.28 7.35
C GLN A 125 11.01 8.80 6.11
N ALA A 126 12.35 8.81 6.11
CA ALA A 126 13.14 9.37 5.01
C ALA A 126 12.94 8.62 3.69
N ARG A 127 12.66 7.31 3.74
CA ARG A 127 12.42 6.44 2.58
C ARG A 127 11.05 6.63 1.89
N GLY A 128 10.30 7.67 2.28
CA GLY A 128 9.11 8.09 1.52
C GLY A 128 7.92 7.14 1.56
N GLY A 129 7.79 6.35 2.63
CA GLY A 129 6.63 5.47 2.83
C GLY A 129 6.63 4.22 1.93
N ALA A 130 7.61 4.06 1.04
CA ALA A 130 7.89 2.76 0.46
C ALA A 130 8.51 1.91 1.57
N VAL A 131 7.69 1.03 2.16
CA VAL A 131 8.18 -0.10 2.95
C VAL A 131 9.27 -0.75 2.09
N SER A 132 10.48 -0.81 2.62
CA SER A 132 11.60 -1.49 1.99
C SER A 132 11.13 -2.88 1.54
N LEU A 133 11.01 -3.09 0.23
CA LEU A 133 10.65 -4.41 -0.33
C LEU A 133 11.74 -5.46 -0.05
N ASP A 134 12.88 -5.04 0.51
CA ASP A 134 14.02 -5.89 0.80
C ASP A 134 13.88 -6.66 2.12
N ASP A 135 12.91 -6.32 2.99
CA ASP A 135 12.62 -7.08 4.20
C ASP A 135 11.49 -8.07 3.93
N VAL A 136 11.82 -9.19 3.28
CA VAL A 136 10.88 -10.32 3.07
C VAL A 136 10.24 -10.76 4.41
N ALA A 137 10.95 -10.59 5.53
CA ALA A 137 10.48 -10.83 6.90
C ALA A 137 9.30 -9.94 7.31
N ASP A 138 9.22 -8.70 6.81
CA ASP A 138 8.19 -7.71 7.15
C ASP A 138 6.92 -7.85 6.29
N THR A 139 6.89 -8.81 5.38
CA THR A 139 5.64 -9.18 4.68
C THR A 139 4.75 -10.02 5.58
N ALA A 140 3.42 -9.99 5.38
CA ALA A 140 2.46 -10.72 6.21
C ALA A 140 2.71 -12.24 6.34
N ASN A 141 3.54 -12.82 5.46
CA ASN A 141 3.90 -14.24 5.43
C ASN A 141 5.41 -14.48 5.59
N GLY A 142 6.21 -13.43 5.81
CA GLY A 142 7.67 -13.46 5.81
C GLY A 142 8.26 -14.41 6.83
N GLU A 143 7.88 -14.24 8.09
CA GLU A 143 8.32 -15.10 9.20
C GLU A 143 7.94 -16.57 8.99
N TYR A 144 6.71 -16.84 8.54
CA TYR A 144 6.27 -18.21 8.26
C TYR A 144 7.13 -18.85 7.17
N VAL A 145 7.33 -18.15 6.04
CA VAL A 145 8.13 -18.66 4.92
C VAL A 145 9.59 -18.86 5.32
N ALA A 146 10.16 -17.96 6.13
CA ALA A 146 11.52 -18.07 6.64
C ALA A 146 11.70 -19.25 7.60
N SER A 147 10.64 -19.65 8.32
CA SER A 147 10.66 -20.80 9.22
C SER A 147 10.65 -22.17 8.50
N LEU A 148 10.35 -22.18 7.20
CA LEU A 148 10.27 -23.42 6.41
C LEU A 148 11.67 -23.94 6.07
N SER A 149 11.86 -25.26 6.13
CA SER A 149 13.04 -25.90 5.52
C SER A 149 13.07 -25.64 4.01
N ALA A 150 14.24 -25.78 3.38
CA ALA A 150 14.38 -25.59 1.94
C ALA A 150 13.39 -26.44 1.11
N ALA A 151 13.14 -27.68 1.52
CA ALA A 151 12.17 -28.56 0.86
C ALA A 151 10.72 -28.07 1.05
N GLN A 152 10.36 -27.64 2.26
CA GLN A 152 9.03 -27.08 2.53
C GLN A 152 8.82 -25.76 1.81
N LYS A 153 9.83 -24.89 1.74
CA LYS A 153 9.78 -23.64 0.99
C LYS A 153 9.57 -23.90 -0.50
N ALA A 154 10.30 -24.85 -1.08
CA ALA A 154 10.09 -25.23 -2.49
C ALA A 154 8.67 -25.75 -2.74
N ALA A 155 8.10 -26.51 -1.79
CA ALA A 155 6.71 -26.97 -1.86
C ALA A 155 5.71 -25.82 -1.70
N TYR A 156 5.97 -24.85 -0.82
CA TYR A 156 5.19 -23.64 -0.63
C TYR A 156 5.19 -22.78 -1.90
N ASP A 157 6.35 -22.50 -2.48
CA ASP A 157 6.49 -21.70 -3.71
C ASP A 157 5.77 -22.37 -4.89
N LYS A 158 5.84 -23.70 -4.99
CA LYS A 158 5.10 -24.50 -5.98
C LYS A 158 3.58 -24.44 -5.75
N ALA A 159 3.12 -24.54 -4.50
CA ALA A 159 1.70 -24.44 -4.16
C ALA A 159 1.16 -23.03 -4.45
N MET A 160 1.94 -22.00 -4.13
CA MET A 160 1.62 -20.60 -4.40
C MET A 160 1.49 -20.35 -5.91
N GLY A 161 2.34 -20.97 -6.73
CA GLY A 161 2.38 -20.75 -8.17
C GLY A 161 2.99 -19.40 -8.50
N VAL A 162 4.10 -19.05 -7.84
CA VAL A 162 4.76 -17.74 -7.99
C VAL A 162 5.07 -17.48 -9.47
N PRO A 163 4.62 -16.35 -10.05
CA PRO A 163 4.87 -16.04 -11.45
C PRO A 163 6.36 -15.84 -11.70
N GLY A 164 6.99 -16.80 -12.38
CA GLY A 164 8.35 -16.67 -12.89
C GLY A 164 8.43 -15.78 -14.13
N ARG A 165 9.65 -15.61 -14.68
CA ARG A 165 9.89 -14.85 -15.93
C ARG A 165 9.02 -15.34 -17.10
N GLU A 166 8.75 -16.63 -17.18
CA GLU A 166 7.92 -17.24 -18.21
C GLU A 166 6.43 -16.81 -18.12
N ALA A 167 5.89 -16.67 -16.91
CA ALA A 167 4.54 -16.18 -16.70
C ALA A 167 4.39 -14.72 -17.15
N LYS A 168 5.43 -13.90 -16.91
CA LYS A 168 5.49 -12.51 -17.42
C LYS A 168 5.52 -12.46 -18.95
N ALA A 169 6.26 -13.36 -19.60
CA ALA A 169 6.38 -13.39 -21.06
C ALA A 169 5.11 -13.91 -21.75
N THR A 170 4.45 -14.92 -21.18
CA THR A 170 3.31 -15.60 -21.81
C THR A 170 1.96 -15.01 -21.40
N GLY A 171 1.88 -14.35 -20.24
CA GLY A 171 0.60 -13.99 -19.63
C GLY A 171 -0.18 -15.20 -19.13
N VAL A 172 0.51 -16.28 -18.79
CA VAL A 172 -0.11 -17.49 -18.21
C VAL A 172 0.47 -17.70 -16.83
N LEU A 173 -0.39 -17.68 -15.80
CA LEU A 173 0.03 -17.99 -14.45
C LEU A 173 0.41 -19.48 -14.35
N PRO A 174 1.48 -19.84 -13.62
CA PRO A 174 1.77 -21.22 -13.30
C PRO A 174 0.60 -21.87 -12.59
N ALA A 175 0.47 -23.20 -12.72
CA ALA A 175 -0.47 -23.94 -11.88
C ALA A 175 -0.16 -23.69 -10.40
N GLY A 176 -1.19 -23.46 -9.59
CA GLY A 176 -1.05 -23.13 -8.18
C GLY A 176 -2.19 -22.24 -7.68
N CYS A 177 -2.03 -21.74 -6.46
CA CYS A 177 -3.05 -20.98 -5.78
C CYS A 177 -3.26 -19.58 -6.36
N HIS A 178 -2.22 -18.90 -6.87
CA HIS A 178 -2.40 -17.63 -7.59
C HIS A 178 -3.32 -17.78 -8.81
N ARG A 179 -3.09 -18.81 -9.62
CA ARG A 179 -3.93 -19.08 -10.79
C ARG A 179 -5.36 -19.41 -10.37
N SER A 180 -5.53 -20.30 -9.40
CA SER A 180 -6.86 -20.71 -8.92
C SER A 180 -7.66 -19.52 -8.36
N ALA A 181 -7.01 -18.68 -7.55
CA ALA A 181 -7.63 -17.47 -7.00
C ALA A 181 -8.00 -16.45 -8.10
N THR A 182 -7.13 -16.28 -9.09
CA THR A 182 -7.40 -15.41 -10.24
C THR A 182 -8.58 -15.94 -11.06
N GLU A 183 -8.66 -17.24 -11.32
CA GLU A 183 -9.77 -17.88 -12.05
C GLU A 183 -11.09 -17.81 -11.27
N GLU A 184 -11.05 -17.87 -9.94
CA GLU A 184 -12.25 -17.73 -9.09
C GLU A 184 -12.84 -16.32 -9.18
N VAL A 185 -12.00 -15.28 -9.21
CA VAL A 185 -12.46 -13.88 -9.24
C VAL A 185 -12.76 -13.40 -10.66
N TYR A 186 -11.90 -13.70 -11.62
CA TYR A 186 -12.01 -13.18 -12.99
C TYR A 186 -12.60 -14.17 -13.99
N GLY A 187 -12.91 -15.40 -13.57
CA GLY A 187 -13.36 -16.48 -14.44
C GLY A 187 -12.23 -17.02 -15.32
N SER A 188 -12.58 -17.60 -16.47
CA SER A 188 -11.62 -18.16 -17.43
C SER A 188 -10.82 -17.11 -18.24
N ALA A 189 -10.84 -15.85 -17.81
CA ALA A 189 -10.10 -14.78 -18.48
C ALA A 189 -8.60 -15.00 -18.31
N SER A 190 -7.86 -14.94 -19.42
CA SER A 190 -6.39 -14.92 -19.39
C SER A 190 -5.87 -13.67 -18.69
N THR A 191 -4.63 -13.70 -18.16
CA THR A 191 -4.06 -12.48 -17.56
C THR A 191 -3.88 -11.35 -18.57
N ARG A 192 -3.76 -11.69 -19.86
CA ARG A 192 -3.78 -10.71 -20.95
C ARG A 192 -5.13 -10.01 -21.07
N GLU A 193 -6.24 -10.75 -20.97
CA GLU A 193 -7.59 -10.17 -21.00
C GLU A 193 -7.88 -9.36 -19.74
N ILE A 194 -7.45 -9.84 -18.57
CA ILE A 194 -7.51 -9.09 -17.31
C ILE A 194 -6.73 -7.77 -17.48
N GLY A 195 -5.48 -7.85 -17.94
CA GLY A 195 -4.65 -6.67 -18.19
C GLY A 195 -5.26 -5.70 -19.19
N ALA A 196 -5.83 -6.20 -20.30
CA ALA A 196 -6.50 -5.35 -21.29
C ALA A 196 -7.74 -4.65 -20.71
N ARG A 197 -8.54 -5.33 -19.86
CA ARG A 197 -9.66 -4.71 -19.15
C ARG A 197 -9.18 -3.61 -18.21
N THR A 198 -8.14 -3.88 -17.42
CA THR A 198 -7.52 -2.89 -16.53
C THR A 198 -7.02 -1.67 -17.32
N THR A 199 -6.26 -1.87 -18.40
CA THR A 199 -5.78 -0.77 -19.25
C THR A 199 -6.93 0.05 -19.87
N ALA A 200 -7.98 -0.60 -20.36
CA ALA A 200 -9.13 0.08 -20.93
C ALA A 200 -9.87 0.93 -19.87
N ARG A 201 -10.03 0.38 -18.66
CA ARG A 201 -10.62 1.09 -17.51
C ARG A 201 -9.75 2.28 -17.09
N ASP A 202 -8.44 2.08 -16.92
CA ASP A 202 -7.52 3.15 -16.54
C ASP A 202 -7.54 4.29 -17.55
N LYS A 203 -7.59 3.96 -18.84
CA LYS A 203 -7.74 4.94 -19.91
C LYS A 203 -9.06 5.72 -19.77
N ALA A 204 -10.17 5.03 -19.52
CA ALA A 204 -11.47 5.68 -19.33
C ALA A 204 -11.49 6.57 -18.08
N ASN A 205 -10.92 6.11 -16.96
CA ASN A 205 -10.78 6.85 -15.71
C ASN A 205 -9.92 8.11 -15.92
N GLY A 206 -8.77 7.96 -16.57
CA GLY A 206 -7.88 9.07 -16.91
C GLY A 206 -8.55 10.08 -17.84
N GLN A 207 -9.29 9.62 -18.85
CA GLN A 207 -10.08 10.49 -19.73
C GLN A 207 -11.16 11.26 -18.97
N ALA A 208 -11.84 10.62 -18.00
CA ALA A 208 -12.84 11.29 -17.17
C ALA A 208 -12.21 12.37 -16.28
N LEU A 209 -11.05 12.10 -15.68
CA LEU A 209 -10.31 13.09 -14.87
C LEU A 209 -9.79 14.24 -15.73
N ASN A 210 -9.21 13.94 -16.89
CA ASN A 210 -8.66 14.93 -17.81
C ASN A 210 -9.73 15.75 -18.54
N GLY A 211 -10.95 15.22 -18.67
CA GLY A 211 -12.10 15.91 -19.25
C GLY A 211 -12.93 16.73 -18.26
N ASP A 212 -12.66 16.61 -16.95
CA ASP A 212 -13.41 17.34 -15.92
C ASP A 212 -13.09 18.85 -15.99
N PRO A 213 -14.06 19.73 -16.31
CA PRO A 213 -13.79 21.15 -16.51
C PRO A 213 -13.21 21.85 -15.27
N LYS A 214 -13.57 21.41 -14.07
CA LYS A 214 -13.04 21.96 -12.82
C LYS A 214 -11.58 21.56 -12.63
N LEU A 215 -11.25 20.29 -12.87
CA LEU A 215 -9.86 19.81 -12.76
C LEU A 215 -8.97 20.47 -13.81
N VAL A 216 -9.44 20.62 -15.04
CA VAL A 216 -8.70 21.32 -16.10
C VAL A 216 -8.42 22.77 -15.71
N ALA A 217 -9.43 23.52 -15.22
CA ALA A 217 -9.23 24.90 -14.79
C ALA A 217 -8.23 25.00 -13.63
N LEU A 218 -8.34 24.14 -12.63
CA LEU A 218 -7.41 24.10 -11.50
C LEU A 218 -6.00 23.71 -11.91
N ALA A 219 -5.84 22.79 -12.87
CA ALA A 219 -4.54 22.42 -13.43
C ALA A 219 -3.88 23.60 -14.16
N GLN A 220 -4.65 24.45 -14.85
CA GLN A 220 -4.11 25.67 -15.46
C GLN A 220 -3.66 26.71 -14.41
N SER A 221 -4.43 26.88 -13.33
CA SER A 221 -4.04 27.76 -12.21
C SER A 221 -2.77 27.26 -11.51
N TYR A 222 -2.70 25.96 -11.24
CA TYR A 222 -1.51 25.30 -10.69
C TYR A 222 -0.29 25.52 -11.60
N ALA A 223 -0.41 25.23 -12.89
CA ALA A 223 0.65 25.47 -13.87
C ALA A 223 1.11 26.93 -13.91
N SER A 224 0.18 27.88 -13.82
CA SER A 224 0.50 29.31 -13.82
C SER A 224 1.30 29.71 -12.57
N CYS A 225 0.92 29.18 -11.40
CA CYS A 225 1.66 29.38 -10.16
C CYS A 225 3.09 28.81 -10.24
N LEU A 226 3.24 27.58 -10.75
CA LEU A 226 4.56 26.96 -10.96
C LEU A 226 5.46 27.81 -11.86
N ARG A 227 4.94 28.30 -12.99
CA ARG A 227 5.68 29.20 -13.89
C ARG A 227 6.06 30.51 -13.20
N GLY A 228 5.21 31.05 -12.33
CA GLY A 228 5.51 32.22 -11.50
C GLY A 228 6.70 32.01 -10.56
N HIS A 229 6.95 30.78 -10.12
CA HIS A 229 8.13 30.39 -9.35
C HIS A 229 9.33 29.98 -10.23
N GLY A 230 9.22 30.09 -11.56
CA GLY A 230 10.26 29.65 -12.49
C GLY A 230 10.36 28.14 -12.66
N ILE A 231 9.35 27.37 -12.22
CA ILE A 231 9.32 25.91 -12.36
C ILE A 231 8.74 25.56 -13.74
N PRO A 232 9.47 24.81 -14.60
CA PRO A 232 8.98 24.43 -15.92
C PRO A 232 7.74 23.52 -15.87
N VAL A 233 6.72 23.87 -16.65
CA VAL A 233 5.50 23.05 -16.77
C VAL A 233 5.50 22.32 -18.10
N THR A 234 5.56 20.99 -18.07
CA THR A 234 5.57 20.12 -19.26
C THR A 234 4.19 19.55 -19.61
N THR A 235 3.23 19.62 -18.69
CA THR A 235 1.86 19.14 -18.92
C THR A 235 0.87 19.92 -18.06
N THR A 236 -0.36 20.00 -18.52
CA THR A 236 -1.50 20.52 -17.75
C THR A 236 -2.66 19.53 -17.68
N GLN A 237 -2.41 18.28 -18.07
CA GLN A 237 -3.37 17.19 -17.90
C GLN A 237 -3.54 16.92 -16.40
N PRO A 238 -4.77 16.93 -15.87
CA PRO A 238 -5.04 16.60 -14.48
C PRO A 238 -4.35 15.32 -13.98
N THR A 239 -4.31 14.25 -14.77
CA THR A 239 -3.67 12.97 -14.39
C THR A 239 -2.16 13.05 -14.26
N ASP A 240 -1.52 14.08 -14.82
CA ASP A 240 -0.05 14.14 -14.93
C ASP A 240 0.55 15.29 -14.13
N ILE A 241 -0.16 16.42 -14.02
CA ILE A 241 0.39 17.64 -13.42
C ILE A 241 0.74 17.47 -11.94
N HIS A 242 0.06 16.57 -11.21
CA HIS A 242 0.29 16.38 -9.77
C HIS A 242 1.63 15.71 -9.42
N GLU A 243 2.19 14.88 -10.30
CA GLU A 243 3.52 14.27 -10.14
C GLU A 243 4.59 14.94 -10.99
N MET A 244 4.20 15.81 -11.93
CA MET A 244 5.11 16.37 -12.94
C MET A 244 6.40 16.93 -12.34
N VAL A 245 6.31 17.77 -11.30
CA VAL A 245 7.50 18.40 -10.71
C VAL A 245 8.39 17.37 -10.02
N LYS A 246 7.80 16.40 -9.31
CA LYS A 246 8.55 15.28 -8.71
C LYS A 246 9.28 14.47 -9.78
N LEU A 247 8.60 14.11 -10.86
CA LEU A 247 9.20 13.33 -11.95
C LEU A 247 10.31 14.11 -12.68
N GLN A 248 10.16 15.43 -12.83
CA GLN A 248 11.24 16.27 -13.36
C GLN A 248 12.44 16.33 -12.40
N ALA A 249 12.18 16.46 -11.08
CA ALA A 249 13.23 16.47 -10.06
C ALA A 249 14.00 15.14 -10.01
N LEU A 250 13.28 14.01 -10.07
CA LEU A 250 13.86 12.67 -10.15
C LEU A 250 14.74 12.51 -11.39
N ARG A 251 14.28 12.93 -12.58
CA ARG A 251 15.08 12.87 -13.80
C ARG A 251 16.32 13.78 -13.80
N ALA A 252 16.28 14.84 -13.00
CA ALA A 252 17.39 15.78 -12.85
C ALA A 252 18.35 15.40 -11.71
N ALA A 253 18.05 14.35 -10.95
CA ALA A 253 18.91 13.87 -9.89
C ALA A 253 20.20 13.28 -10.48
N PRO A 254 21.37 13.51 -9.84
CA PRO A 254 22.61 12.88 -10.26
C PRO A 254 22.56 11.37 -10.00
N LEU A 255 23.38 10.61 -10.74
CA LEU A 255 23.58 9.20 -10.47
C LEU A 255 24.09 8.99 -9.03
N GLY A 256 23.52 8.03 -8.30
CA GLY A 256 23.84 7.77 -6.90
C GLY A 256 23.00 8.59 -5.91
N ALA A 257 22.01 9.34 -6.40
CA ALA A 257 21.01 10.01 -5.56
C ALA A 257 19.97 9.03 -5.00
N ASP A 258 19.77 7.89 -5.66
CA ASP A 258 18.97 6.78 -5.15
C ASP A 258 19.88 5.57 -4.89
N SER A 259 19.66 4.89 -3.77
CA SER A 259 20.33 3.62 -3.43
C SER A 259 20.11 2.50 -4.46
N GLY A 260 19.08 2.62 -5.32
CA GLY A 260 18.80 1.71 -6.43
C GLY A 260 19.43 2.07 -7.77
N ASP A 261 20.17 3.17 -7.88
CA ASP A 261 20.76 3.61 -9.14
C ASP A 261 21.78 2.60 -9.68
N LEU A 262 21.79 2.40 -11.00
CA LEU A 262 22.71 1.50 -11.69
C LEU A 262 23.60 2.27 -12.67
N ASN A 263 24.87 1.90 -12.72
CA ASN A 263 25.80 2.29 -13.77
C ASN A 263 25.37 1.72 -15.12
N ALA A 264 25.97 2.22 -16.21
CA ALA A 264 25.68 1.78 -17.57
C ALA A 264 25.93 0.27 -17.81
N ASP A 265 26.78 -0.36 -16.98
CA ASP A 265 27.07 -1.80 -17.01
C ASP A 265 26.12 -2.63 -16.13
N GLY A 266 25.13 -2.00 -15.49
CA GLY A 266 24.16 -2.66 -14.62
C GLY A 266 24.66 -2.93 -13.20
N THR A 267 25.84 -2.45 -12.82
CA THR A 267 26.32 -2.50 -11.43
C THR A 267 25.70 -1.39 -10.58
N PRO A 268 25.52 -1.56 -9.26
CA PRO A 268 25.06 -0.48 -8.39
C PRO A 268 25.96 0.75 -8.50
N ALA A 269 25.35 1.92 -8.68
CA ALA A 269 26.05 3.20 -8.63
C ALA A 269 26.53 3.47 -7.20
N GLU A 270 27.66 4.17 -7.08
CA GLU A 270 28.11 4.65 -5.77
C GLU A 270 27.15 5.74 -5.29
N THR A 271 26.59 5.56 -4.09
CA THR A 271 25.70 6.55 -3.48
C THR A 271 26.49 7.82 -3.17
N ILE A 272 25.94 8.98 -3.52
CA ILE A 272 26.57 10.26 -3.21
C ILE A 272 26.71 10.45 -1.69
N GLY A 273 27.75 11.17 -1.28
CA GLY A 273 27.98 11.46 0.14
C GLY A 273 26.92 12.39 0.74
N LYS A 274 26.71 12.31 2.05
CA LYS A 274 25.79 13.18 2.80
C LYS A 274 26.03 14.67 2.56
N ASP A 275 27.29 15.09 2.50
CA ASP A 275 27.67 16.49 2.28
C ASP A 275 27.28 16.99 0.88
N GLU A 276 27.26 16.11 -0.12
CA GLU A 276 26.78 16.40 -1.48
C GLU A 276 25.25 16.36 -1.56
N ALA A 277 24.62 15.41 -0.86
CA ALA A 277 23.17 15.26 -0.82
C ALA A 277 22.45 16.42 -0.10
N LEU A 278 23.03 17.00 0.95
CA LEU A 278 22.39 18.05 1.76
C LEU A 278 21.97 19.31 0.98
N PRO A 279 22.83 19.94 0.13
CA PRO A 279 22.40 21.06 -0.70
C PRO A 279 21.36 20.66 -1.76
N LEU A 280 21.42 19.42 -2.26
CA LEU A 280 20.43 18.89 -3.21
C LEU A 280 19.07 18.71 -2.54
N LEU A 281 19.03 18.16 -1.32
CA LEU A 281 17.85 18.06 -0.49
C LEU A 281 17.26 19.45 -0.19
N THR A 282 18.09 20.44 0.13
CA THR A 282 17.61 21.81 0.38
C THR A 282 16.88 22.38 -0.84
N ARG A 283 17.40 22.13 -2.05
CA ARG A 283 16.74 22.51 -3.31
C ARG A 283 15.46 21.72 -3.53
N ASP A 284 15.47 20.43 -3.23
CA ASP A 284 14.33 19.52 -3.37
C ASP A 284 13.18 19.92 -2.43
N VAL A 285 13.46 20.21 -1.16
CA VAL A 285 12.50 20.75 -0.17
C VAL A 285 11.84 22.02 -0.69
N ARG A 286 12.62 22.97 -1.23
CA ARG A 286 12.06 24.20 -1.80
C ARG A 286 11.14 23.91 -2.98
N LEU A 287 11.56 23.04 -3.90
CA LEU A 287 10.78 22.70 -5.08
C LEU A 287 9.47 21.97 -4.70
N ALA A 288 9.56 20.99 -3.80
CA ALA A 288 8.45 20.18 -3.34
C ALA A 288 7.41 20.99 -2.55
N THR A 289 7.85 21.94 -1.73
CA THR A 289 6.95 22.85 -1.00
C THR A 289 6.26 23.84 -1.94
N GLN A 290 6.97 24.44 -2.91
CA GLN A 290 6.36 25.29 -3.94
C GLN A 290 5.34 24.52 -4.79
N ASP A 291 5.68 23.30 -5.18
CA ASP A 291 4.79 22.39 -5.90
C ASP A 291 3.50 22.07 -5.12
N LEU A 292 3.62 21.81 -3.81
CA LEU A 292 2.49 21.50 -2.95
C LEU A 292 1.55 22.71 -2.81
N GLU A 293 2.11 23.88 -2.52
CA GLU A 293 1.36 25.12 -2.33
C GLU A 293 0.63 25.53 -3.62
N CYS A 294 1.34 25.53 -4.76
CA CYS A 294 0.73 25.86 -6.05
C CYS A 294 -0.39 24.89 -6.47
N GLY A 295 -0.27 23.61 -6.11
CA GLY A 295 -1.25 22.58 -6.47
C GLY A 295 -2.32 22.31 -5.40
N ARG A 296 -2.40 23.11 -4.33
CA ARG A 296 -3.27 22.85 -3.16
C ARG A 296 -4.73 22.64 -3.54
N GLU A 297 -5.32 23.60 -4.25
CA GLU A 297 -6.74 23.53 -4.66
C GLU A 297 -6.99 22.41 -5.68
N PHE A 298 -6.04 22.21 -6.60
CA PHE A 298 -6.08 21.12 -7.57
C PHE A 298 -6.14 19.77 -6.87
N ARG A 299 -5.21 19.48 -5.96
CA ARG A 299 -5.10 18.20 -5.25
C ARG A 299 -6.34 17.92 -4.38
N ALA A 300 -6.86 18.94 -3.70
CA ALA A 300 -8.10 18.83 -2.94
C ALA A 300 -9.32 18.45 -3.81
N ALA A 301 -9.33 18.85 -5.08
CA ALA A 301 -10.38 18.46 -6.03
C ALA A 301 -10.10 17.13 -6.75
N TYR A 302 -8.82 16.84 -7.03
CA TYR A 302 -8.37 15.69 -7.82
C TYR A 302 -8.44 14.38 -7.03
N PHE A 303 -7.82 14.30 -5.86
CA PHE A 303 -7.68 13.05 -5.12
C PHE A 303 -9.01 12.38 -4.75
N PRO A 304 -10.05 13.10 -4.28
CA PRO A 304 -11.36 12.49 -4.02
C PRO A 304 -12.04 11.88 -5.26
N LYS A 305 -11.69 12.36 -6.46
CA LYS A 305 -12.18 11.80 -7.73
C LYS A 305 -11.30 10.62 -8.17
N PHE A 306 -9.99 10.80 -8.09
CA PHE A 306 -9.00 9.76 -8.40
C PHE A 306 -9.22 8.50 -7.56
N PHE A 307 -9.42 8.60 -6.24
CA PHE A 307 -9.62 7.41 -5.39
C PHE A 307 -10.91 6.64 -5.68
N LYS A 308 -11.93 7.28 -6.28
CA LYS A 308 -13.15 6.59 -6.72
C LYS A 308 -12.95 5.79 -8.01
N ALA A 309 -11.98 6.19 -8.81
CA ALA A 309 -11.69 5.63 -10.13
C ALA A 309 -10.19 5.77 -10.42
N PRO A 310 -9.33 5.01 -9.71
CA PRO A 310 -7.89 5.16 -9.82
C PRO A 310 -7.43 4.73 -11.21
N THR A 311 -6.27 5.22 -11.62
CA THR A 311 -5.54 4.73 -12.79
C THR A 311 -4.35 3.93 -12.29
N SER A 312 -4.20 2.67 -12.69
CA SER A 312 -3.12 1.79 -12.21
C SER A 312 -1.71 2.21 -12.67
N GLY A 313 -1.59 3.27 -13.47
CA GLY A 313 -0.33 3.91 -13.86
C GLY A 313 -0.25 5.36 -13.41
N GLY A 314 -0.04 5.60 -12.11
CA GLY A 314 0.38 6.90 -11.62
C GLY A 314 1.81 7.21 -12.10
N GLY A 315 1.93 7.98 -13.18
CA GLY A 315 3.21 8.48 -13.69
C GLY A 315 3.73 7.74 -14.91
N GLY A 316 3.34 8.21 -16.11
CA GLY A 316 4.15 8.06 -17.33
C GLY A 316 3.93 6.78 -18.13
N ALA A 317 2.94 6.81 -19.03
CA ALA A 317 3.03 6.16 -20.34
C ALA A 317 2.02 6.83 -21.29
N GLY A 318 2.44 7.97 -21.84
CA GLY A 318 1.84 8.67 -22.97
C GLY A 318 2.97 9.33 -23.74
#